data_AF-A0A0F4GBT8-F1
#
_entry.id   AF-A0A0F4GBT8-F1
#
_cell.length_a   1.000
_cell.length_b   1.000
_cell.length_c   1.000
_cell.angle_alpha   90.00
_cell.angle_beta   90.00
_cell.angle_gamma   90.00
#
_symmetry.space_group_name_H-M   'P 1'
#
loop_
_entity.id
_entity.type
_entity.pdbx_description
1 polymer ?
#
loop_
_entity_poly.entity_id
_entity_poly.type
_entity_poly.pdbx_seq_one_letter_code
_entity_poly.pdbx_strand_id
1 'polypeptide(L)'
;MDTVAAACSIDYPVDSYRVIVSDDGNDQGLRCKVLTLKKLGHANLFYHAREKSAAVERNPKANNINSALQWIQKQTSCPRKAEWFAVLDCDMIPDSEFLQVLLSHATKDDRIAMAVPPQKYYNYPVNDPLYQSMNLQDALDDPARATFGGTWCGGSGFLARRSAIDAIGGIPNSTLTEDILCGLMLNGKGWRIAYVDRPLQWGLAPDSIDAHIAQRRRWAVGNLQNAKILKFCWSRELGKISPLQRLAGFSYCFVPNVRYIVQPIGFLLMPWAILSRSASMDYETLWYLLFWTFVGQVLYFCKVRVQMEVASAHTLLQREFGQYWLRNIVWPSIIIELLPEALGNIRQRFFLPFVSSGSIKSVLAERDPQIRVPLARRLWTVVLGRKYLPNTIMLINAVVAFIVLLRADMDRYRTSDESALIIFLGSSLSPILTWECQLSFLIPILYAICPPTVPQRREMMELDSQGIWRVRDEYKREPTDQWAVLEEVQAYLGLIWSGIALWLIRYHPTRM
;
A
#
# COMPACT_ATOMS: atom_id res chain seq x y z
N MET A 1 -1.99 21.83 -12.48
CA MET A 1 -1.45 23.19 -12.28
C MET A 1 -1.56 23.65 -10.84
N ASP A 2 -2.59 23.28 -10.07
CA ASP A 2 -2.71 23.72 -8.67
C ASP A 2 -1.47 23.37 -7.83
N THR A 3 -0.95 22.15 -7.95
CA THR A 3 0.32 21.72 -7.33
C THR A 3 1.50 22.61 -7.69
N VAL A 4 1.59 23.05 -8.95
CA VAL A 4 2.67 23.94 -9.41
C VAL A 4 2.52 25.32 -8.78
N ALA A 5 1.30 25.86 -8.76
CA ALA A 5 1.02 27.16 -8.16
C ALA A 5 1.29 27.16 -6.64
N ALA A 6 0.89 26.08 -5.95
CA ALA A 6 1.20 25.85 -4.54
C ALA A 6 2.71 25.72 -4.28
N ALA A 7 3.44 24.98 -5.11
CA ALA A 7 4.89 24.85 -5.00
C ALA A 7 5.64 26.17 -5.25
N CYS A 8 5.15 27.02 -6.16
CA CYS A 8 5.71 28.36 -6.40
C CYS A 8 5.40 29.37 -5.29
N SER A 9 4.44 29.05 -4.40
CA SER A 9 3.94 29.91 -3.32
C SER A 9 4.21 29.26 -1.96
N ILE A 10 5.33 28.54 -1.85
CA ILE A 10 5.86 28.07 -0.57
C ILE A 10 6.41 29.29 0.17
N ASP A 11 6.18 29.32 1.49
CA ASP A 11 6.73 30.32 2.39
C ASP A 11 8.24 30.10 2.54
N TYR A 12 9.00 30.59 1.56
CA TYR A 12 10.46 30.57 1.55
C TYR A 12 10.93 31.71 0.64
N PRO A 13 12.11 32.33 0.89
CA PRO A 13 12.60 33.39 0.02
C PRO A 13 12.65 32.93 -1.44
N VAL A 14 11.89 33.60 -2.32
CA VAL A 14 11.66 33.18 -3.71
C VAL A 14 12.95 33.02 -4.50
N ASP A 15 13.96 33.85 -4.20
CA ASP A 15 15.28 33.80 -4.83
C ASP A 15 16.16 32.63 -4.34
N SER A 16 15.72 31.91 -3.31
CA SER A 16 16.46 30.80 -2.69
C SER A 16 15.99 29.42 -3.14
N TYR A 17 14.95 29.32 -3.97
CA TYR A 17 14.49 28.05 -4.53
C TYR A 17 13.91 28.20 -5.94
N ARG A 18 13.73 27.07 -6.62
CA ARG A 18 13.22 27.00 -7.99
C ARG A 18 12.22 25.86 -8.08
N VAL A 19 11.18 26.04 -8.88
CA VAL A 19 10.18 25.02 -9.18
C VAL A 19 10.38 24.57 -10.62
N ILE A 20 10.56 23.27 -10.83
CA ILE A 20 10.76 22.69 -12.16
C ILE A 20 9.61 21.73 -12.44
N VAL A 21 8.82 22.03 -13.47
CA VAL A 21 7.90 21.05 -14.05
C VAL A 21 8.71 20.15 -14.96
N SER A 22 8.98 18.93 -14.51
CA SER A 22 9.67 17.91 -15.30
C SER A 22 8.64 17.07 -16.06
N ASP A 23 8.41 17.40 -17.32
CA ASP A 23 7.42 16.75 -18.18
C ASP A 23 8.03 15.59 -18.97
N ASP A 24 7.68 14.38 -18.58
CA ASP A 24 8.08 13.16 -19.29
C ASP A 24 7.32 12.99 -20.62
N GLY A 25 6.13 13.59 -20.76
CA GLY A 25 5.29 13.49 -21.96
C GLY A 25 5.64 14.47 -23.08
N ASN A 26 6.40 15.53 -22.77
CA ASN A 26 6.69 16.65 -23.68
C ASN A 26 5.41 17.27 -24.29
N ASP A 27 4.41 17.51 -23.43
CA ASP A 27 3.11 18.07 -23.77
C ASP A 27 3.21 19.59 -23.99
N GLN A 28 2.95 20.02 -25.23
CA GLN A 28 3.02 21.43 -25.60
C GLN A 28 1.96 22.28 -24.88
N GLY A 29 0.78 21.72 -24.61
CA GLY A 29 -0.26 22.37 -23.83
C GLY A 29 0.16 22.60 -22.38
N LEU A 30 0.82 21.61 -21.76
CA LEU A 30 1.41 21.76 -20.43
C LEU A 30 2.50 22.83 -20.44
N ARG A 31 3.41 22.81 -21.41
CA ARG A 31 4.45 23.83 -21.58
C ARG A 31 3.86 25.23 -21.64
N CYS A 32 2.82 25.45 -22.46
CA CYS A 32 2.13 26.72 -22.55
C CYS A 32 1.54 27.16 -21.19
N LYS A 33 0.88 26.25 -20.46
CA LYS A 33 0.31 26.54 -19.13
C LYS A 33 1.40 26.96 -18.12
N VAL A 34 2.54 26.28 -18.13
CA VAL A 34 3.68 26.61 -17.25
C VAL A 34 4.27 27.98 -17.60
N LEU A 35 4.44 28.29 -18.88
CA LEU A 35 4.94 29.60 -19.32
C LEU A 35 3.95 30.73 -19.00
N THR A 36 2.64 30.47 -19.09
CA THR A 36 1.62 31.44 -18.68
C THR A 36 1.68 31.71 -17.18
N LEU A 37 1.76 30.68 -16.33
CA LEU A 37 1.91 30.87 -14.88
C LEU A 37 3.20 31.63 -14.54
N LYS A 38 4.29 31.36 -15.24
CA LYS A 38 5.55 32.11 -15.06
C LYS A 38 5.36 33.60 -15.32
N LYS A 39 4.64 33.96 -16.40
CA LYS A 39 4.32 35.36 -16.74
C LYS A 39 3.39 36.05 -15.73
N LEU A 40 2.58 35.28 -15.00
CA LEU A 40 1.64 35.77 -13.98
C LEU A 40 2.29 36.02 -12.61
N GLY A 41 3.61 35.95 -12.49
CA GLY A 41 4.33 36.34 -11.27
C GLY A 41 5.21 35.25 -10.66
N HIS A 42 5.20 34.03 -11.18
CA HIS A 42 6.03 32.92 -10.67
C HIS A 42 7.40 32.86 -11.37
N ALA A 43 8.26 33.86 -11.14
CA ALA A 43 9.57 33.97 -11.80
C ALA A 43 10.50 32.76 -11.54
N ASN A 44 10.35 32.11 -10.38
CA ASN A 44 11.06 30.90 -9.95
C ASN A 44 10.60 29.60 -10.64
N LEU A 45 9.64 29.66 -11.57
CA LEU A 45 9.10 28.51 -12.30
C LEU A 45 9.87 28.21 -13.59
N PHE A 46 10.15 26.94 -13.83
CA PHE A 46 10.85 26.42 -15.01
C PHE A 46 10.13 25.21 -15.58
N TYR A 47 10.30 24.98 -16.88
CA TYR A 47 9.80 23.82 -17.59
C TYR A 47 10.97 23.05 -18.18
N HIS A 48 10.98 21.74 -17.96
CA HIS A 48 11.94 20.82 -18.57
C HIS A 48 11.19 19.61 -19.12
N ALA A 49 11.48 19.24 -20.35
CA ALA A 49 11.05 17.97 -20.93
C ALA A 49 12.28 17.26 -21.47
N ARG A 50 12.44 15.98 -21.14
CA ARG A 50 13.59 15.20 -21.60
C ARG A 50 13.34 14.61 -22.97
N GLU A 51 14.42 14.42 -23.71
CA GLU A 51 14.39 13.66 -24.96
C GLU A 51 14.29 12.16 -24.64
N LYS A 52 13.44 11.45 -25.37
CA LYS A 52 13.20 10.01 -25.21
C LYS A 52 13.65 9.27 -26.45
N SER A 53 14.33 8.14 -26.26
CA SER A 53 14.53 7.16 -27.33
C SER A 53 13.20 6.46 -27.67
N ALA A 54 13.07 5.92 -28.89
CA ALA A 54 11.87 5.19 -29.32
C ALA A 54 11.58 3.88 -28.54
N ALA A 55 12.54 3.38 -27.74
CA ALA A 55 12.35 2.19 -26.94
C ALA A 55 11.42 2.45 -25.73
N VAL A 56 10.59 1.46 -25.38
CA VAL A 56 9.80 1.48 -24.14
C VAL A 56 10.75 1.47 -22.95
N GLU A 57 10.82 2.59 -22.25
CA GLU A 57 11.75 2.77 -21.16
C GLU A 57 11.21 2.18 -19.85
N ARG A 58 12.11 1.57 -19.09
CA ARG A 58 11.83 1.11 -17.73
C ARG A 58 12.01 2.30 -16.78
N ASN A 59 11.01 2.56 -15.95
CA ASN A 59 11.04 3.55 -14.85
C ASN A 59 11.10 5.02 -15.29
N PRO A 60 10.03 5.52 -15.95
CA PRO A 60 9.99 6.88 -16.51
C PRO A 60 10.16 7.98 -15.45
N LYS A 61 9.63 7.80 -14.23
CA LYS A 61 9.71 8.80 -13.16
C LYS A 61 11.16 9.03 -12.71
N ALA A 62 11.91 7.97 -12.39
CA ALA A 62 13.32 8.05 -12.00
C ALA A 62 14.17 8.76 -13.06
N ASN A 63 14.03 8.38 -14.33
CA ASN A 63 14.81 8.95 -15.43
C ASN A 63 14.44 10.41 -15.70
N ASN A 64 13.16 10.76 -15.53
CA ASN A 64 12.71 12.14 -15.63
C ASN A 64 13.32 13.02 -14.52
N ILE A 65 13.31 12.55 -13.26
CA ILE A 65 13.96 13.26 -12.15
C ILE A 65 15.45 13.43 -12.42
N ASN A 66 16.16 12.36 -12.77
CA ASN A 66 17.60 12.41 -13.09
C ASN A 66 17.91 13.39 -14.24
N SER A 67 17.05 13.44 -15.27
CA SER A 67 17.20 14.37 -16.38
C SER A 67 17.03 15.83 -15.95
N ALA A 68 15.99 16.17 -15.18
CA ALA A 68 15.80 17.52 -14.64
C ALA A 68 16.96 17.94 -13.73
N LEU A 69 17.43 17.00 -12.91
CA LEU A 69 18.56 17.16 -12.01
C LEU A 69 19.88 17.44 -12.75
N GLN A 70 20.09 16.89 -13.94
CA GLN A 70 21.25 17.20 -14.80
C GLN A 70 21.04 18.50 -15.58
N TRP A 71 19.82 18.73 -16.07
CA TRP A 71 19.48 19.93 -16.84
C TRP A 71 19.68 21.20 -16.01
N ILE A 72 19.21 21.23 -14.77
CA ILE A 72 19.34 22.40 -13.90
C ILE A 72 20.80 22.71 -13.54
N GLN A 73 21.67 21.69 -13.50
CA GLN A 73 23.11 21.90 -13.27
C GLN A 73 23.81 22.58 -14.45
N LYS A 74 23.29 22.40 -15.67
CA LYS A 74 23.83 22.99 -16.91
C LYS A 74 23.34 24.42 -17.15
N GLN A 75 22.34 24.89 -16.41
CA GLN A 75 21.77 26.23 -16.57
C GLN A 75 22.73 27.30 -16.04
N THR A 76 23.34 28.07 -16.95
CA THR A 76 24.25 29.18 -16.63
C THR A 76 23.53 30.40 -16.06
N SER A 77 22.21 30.51 -16.27
CA SER A 77 21.32 31.52 -15.69
C SER A 77 21.19 31.42 -14.17
N CYS A 78 21.75 30.38 -13.56
CA CYS A 78 21.60 30.05 -12.15
C CYS A 78 22.96 30.07 -11.43
N PRO A 79 23.36 31.20 -10.82
CA PRO A 79 24.70 31.34 -10.24
C PRO A 79 24.95 30.42 -9.02
N ARG A 80 23.91 29.92 -8.36
CA ARG A 80 24.02 29.01 -7.20
C ARG A 80 23.53 27.61 -7.54
N LYS A 81 24.42 26.62 -7.32
CA LYS A 81 24.05 25.19 -7.35
C LYS A 81 23.12 24.89 -6.18
N ALA A 82 22.05 24.16 -6.44
CA ALA A 82 21.13 23.73 -5.38
C ALA A 82 21.80 22.64 -4.53
N GLU A 83 21.92 22.86 -3.22
CA GLU A 83 22.39 21.85 -2.29
C GLU A 83 21.33 20.77 -2.03
N TRP A 84 20.05 21.18 -2.04
CA TRP A 84 18.89 20.33 -1.79
C TRP A 84 17.92 20.38 -2.96
N PHE A 85 17.17 19.31 -3.16
CA PHE A 85 16.01 19.29 -4.06
C PHE A 85 14.86 18.53 -3.42
N ALA A 86 13.64 18.95 -3.74
CA ALA A 86 12.44 18.23 -3.35
C ALA A 86 11.75 17.66 -4.58
N VAL A 87 11.00 16.57 -4.40
CA VAL A 87 10.18 15.97 -5.46
C VAL A 87 8.74 15.93 -4.99
N LEU A 88 7.82 16.44 -5.80
CA LEU A 88 6.38 16.37 -5.58
C LEU A 88 5.73 15.69 -6.79
N ASP A 89 4.86 14.73 -6.55
CA ASP A 89 4.00 14.20 -7.60
C ASP A 89 2.97 15.26 -8.04
N CYS A 90 2.49 15.15 -9.27
CA CYS A 90 1.67 16.20 -9.89
C CYS A 90 0.30 16.39 -9.22
N ASP A 91 -0.15 15.41 -8.44
CA ASP A 91 -1.38 15.39 -7.65
C ASP A 91 -1.15 15.75 -6.16
N MET A 92 0.10 15.93 -5.72
CA MET A 92 0.46 16.22 -4.33
C MET A 92 0.66 17.71 -4.08
N ILE A 93 -0.35 18.37 -3.52
CA ILE A 93 -0.31 19.81 -3.22
C ILE A 93 0.47 20.03 -1.92
N PRO A 94 1.63 20.73 -1.94
CA PRO A 94 2.39 21.01 -0.72
C PRO A 94 1.70 22.07 0.15
N ASP A 95 1.87 21.97 1.46
CA ASP A 95 1.55 23.06 2.39
C ASP A 95 2.58 24.20 2.25
N SER A 96 2.21 25.42 2.65
CA SER A 96 3.07 26.61 2.50
C SER A 96 4.41 26.46 3.24
N GLU A 97 4.44 25.78 4.37
CA GLU A 97 5.63 25.57 5.21
C GLU A 97 6.46 24.33 4.83
N PHE A 98 6.08 23.61 3.77
CA PHE A 98 6.69 22.35 3.33
C PHE A 98 8.23 22.38 3.35
N LEU A 99 8.83 23.41 2.74
CA LEU A 99 10.28 23.49 2.62
C LEU A 99 10.96 23.86 3.94
N GLN A 100 10.37 24.77 4.73
CA GLN A 100 10.92 25.19 6.02
C GLN A 100 10.98 24.00 6.99
N VAL A 101 9.87 23.26 7.11
CA VAL A 101 9.79 22.11 8.02
C VAL A 101 10.76 21.02 7.60
N LEU A 102 10.79 20.63 6.33
CA LEU A 102 11.71 19.57 5.87
C LEU A 102 13.18 19.97 6.03
N LEU A 103 13.56 21.21 5.67
CA LEU A 103 14.92 21.69 5.86
C LEU A 103 15.32 21.69 7.33
N SER A 104 14.43 22.13 8.22
CA SER A 104 14.72 22.17 9.67
C SER A 104 15.05 20.80 10.26
N HIS A 105 14.53 19.71 9.68
CA HIS A 105 14.90 18.35 10.04
C HIS A 105 16.15 17.86 9.30
N ALA A 106 16.26 18.18 8.02
CA ALA A 106 17.34 17.72 7.16
C ALA A 106 18.72 18.28 7.53
N THR A 107 18.77 19.46 8.18
CA THR A 107 20.02 20.14 8.57
C THR A 107 20.45 19.87 10.00
N LYS A 108 19.72 19.06 10.77
CA LYS A 108 20.08 18.72 12.17
C LYS A 108 21.36 17.90 12.29
N ASP A 109 21.70 17.15 11.24
CA ASP A 109 22.89 16.29 11.18
C ASP A 109 23.37 16.24 9.72
N ASP A 110 24.66 16.48 9.51
CA ASP A 110 25.29 16.45 8.18
C ASP A 110 25.20 15.08 7.50
N ARG A 111 24.96 14.00 8.26
CA ARG A 111 24.71 12.66 7.73
C ARG A 111 23.28 12.45 7.25
N ILE A 112 22.37 13.42 7.43
CA ILE A 112 21.03 13.32 6.86
C ILE A 112 21.10 13.63 5.37
N ALA A 113 20.77 12.62 4.56
CA ALA A 113 20.67 12.73 3.12
C ALA A 113 19.27 13.11 2.66
N MET A 114 18.25 12.86 3.47
CA MET A 114 16.87 13.05 3.06
C MET A 114 15.96 13.29 4.26
N ALA A 115 14.96 14.15 4.11
CA ALA A 115 13.84 14.30 5.03
C ALA A 115 12.55 13.91 4.29
N VAL A 116 11.73 13.08 4.93
CA VAL A 116 10.50 12.53 4.33
C VAL A 116 9.30 12.74 5.25
N PRO A 117 8.22 13.39 4.78
CA PRO A 117 6.96 13.43 5.49
C PRO A 117 6.06 12.22 5.11
N PRO A 118 5.03 11.91 5.91
CA PRO A 118 3.98 10.99 5.48
C PRO A 118 3.26 11.51 4.24
N GLN A 119 2.75 10.58 3.43
CA GLN A 119 1.90 10.88 2.28
C GLN A 119 0.44 10.73 2.68
N LYS A 120 -0.31 11.83 2.63
CA LYS A 120 -1.74 11.86 2.91
C LYS A 120 -2.50 12.27 1.66
N TYR A 121 -3.72 11.77 1.57
CA TYR A 121 -4.64 12.10 0.49
C TYR A 121 -5.87 12.80 1.07
N TYR A 122 -6.61 13.53 0.24
CA TYR A 122 -7.78 14.30 0.70
C TYR A 122 -9.11 13.86 0.07
N ASN A 123 -9.07 12.85 -0.79
CA ASN A 123 -10.24 12.27 -1.46
C ASN A 123 -10.55 10.86 -0.94
N TYR A 124 -10.41 10.65 0.37
CA TYR A 124 -10.76 9.39 1.01
C TYR A 124 -12.29 9.21 1.03
N PRO A 125 -12.79 8.02 0.67
CA PRO A 125 -14.18 7.70 0.94
C PRO A 125 -14.40 7.45 2.44
N VAL A 126 -15.64 7.66 2.89
CA VAL A 126 -16.06 7.29 4.26
C VAL A 126 -15.79 5.80 4.50
N ASN A 127 -15.15 5.49 5.62
CA ASN A 127 -14.74 4.14 6.01
C ASN A 127 -13.84 3.41 5.00
N ASP A 128 -13.16 4.13 4.11
CA ASP A 128 -12.25 3.63 3.07
C ASP A 128 -12.25 2.09 2.84
N PRO A 129 -13.25 1.54 2.11
CA PRO A 129 -13.46 0.09 2.02
C PRO A 129 -12.32 -0.65 1.30
N LEU A 130 -11.41 0.08 0.63
CA LEU A 130 -10.25 -0.48 -0.06
C LEU A 130 -8.94 -0.24 0.72
N TYR A 131 -9.00 0.40 1.90
CA TYR A 131 -7.84 0.76 2.71
C TYR A 131 -6.76 1.48 1.87
N GLN A 132 -7.18 2.49 1.11
CA GLN A 132 -6.32 3.35 0.30
C GLN A 132 -5.49 4.30 1.17
N SER A 133 -6.00 4.69 2.34
CA SER A 133 -5.35 5.60 3.29
C SER A 133 -3.99 5.11 3.77
N MET A 134 -3.82 3.80 3.97
CA MET A 134 -2.63 3.23 4.60
C MET A 134 -2.27 3.92 5.91
N ASN A 135 -3.26 4.44 6.63
CA ASN A 135 -3.07 5.26 7.82
C ASN A 135 -2.20 4.60 8.93
N LEU A 136 -2.16 3.27 9.03
CA LEU A 136 -1.25 2.56 9.95
C LEU A 136 0.22 2.62 9.54
N GLN A 137 0.47 2.85 8.26
CA GLN A 137 1.84 2.99 7.79
C GLN A 137 2.47 4.24 8.38
N ASP A 138 1.78 5.37 8.36
CA ASP A 138 2.29 6.61 8.97
C ASP A 138 2.09 6.68 10.48
N ALA A 139 0.99 6.13 11.02
CA ALA A 139 0.77 6.17 12.47
C ALA A 139 1.69 5.21 13.25
N LEU A 140 2.05 4.06 12.66
CA LEU A 140 2.78 3.00 13.37
C LEU A 140 4.07 2.58 12.66
N ASP A 141 3.97 2.14 11.40
CA ASP A 141 5.07 1.42 10.76
C ASP A 141 6.29 2.32 10.44
N ASP A 142 6.07 3.54 9.96
CA ASP A 142 7.13 4.53 9.64
C ASP A 142 7.79 5.13 10.89
N PRO A 143 7.05 5.60 11.93
CA PRO A 143 7.64 6.02 13.19
C PRO A 143 8.45 4.91 13.85
N ALA A 144 7.93 3.68 13.89
CA ALA A 144 8.65 2.53 14.44
C ALA A 144 9.95 2.27 13.66
N ARG A 145 9.92 2.32 12.32
CA ARG A 145 11.13 2.23 11.49
C ARG A 145 12.14 3.33 11.78
N ALA A 146 11.69 4.56 11.99
CA ALA A 146 12.55 5.70 12.25
C ALA A 146 13.38 5.52 13.53
N THR A 147 12.84 4.85 14.57
CA THR A 147 13.55 4.63 15.85
C THR A 147 14.88 3.87 15.71
N PHE A 148 15.02 3.01 14.70
CA PHE A 148 16.24 2.27 14.41
C PHE A 148 16.95 2.75 13.13
N GLY A 149 16.59 3.92 12.62
CA GLY A 149 17.15 4.50 11.39
C GLY A 149 16.76 3.75 10.12
N GLY A 150 15.66 3.01 10.14
CA GLY A 150 15.17 2.21 9.01
C GLY A 150 14.26 2.96 8.03
N THR A 151 14.18 4.29 8.12
CA THR A 151 13.34 5.11 7.24
C THR A 151 13.77 4.99 5.78
N TRP A 152 12.80 5.00 4.86
CA TRP A 152 13.01 5.04 3.41
C TRP A 152 12.22 6.17 2.76
N CYS A 153 12.35 6.34 1.44
CA CYS A 153 11.57 7.32 0.69
C CYS A 153 10.26 6.73 0.17
N GLY A 154 9.14 7.44 0.40
CA GLY A 154 7.82 7.06 -0.11
C GLY A 154 7.50 7.56 -1.53
N GLY A 155 8.40 8.31 -2.17
CA GLY A 155 8.29 8.68 -3.59
C GLY A 155 7.79 10.07 -3.93
N SER A 156 7.09 10.76 -3.03
CA SER A 156 6.69 12.17 -3.15
C SER A 156 6.87 12.92 -1.84
N GLY A 157 7.08 14.23 -1.95
CA GLY A 157 7.27 15.23 -0.90
C GLY A 157 8.52 15.04 -0.06
N PHE A 158 9.48 14.26 -0.53
CA PHE A 158 10.78 14.19 0.13
C PHE A 158 11.65 15.38 -0.27
N LEU A 159 12.54 15.77 0.64
CA LEU A 159 13.65 16.69 0.40
C LEU A 159 14.95 15.90 0.49
N ALA A 160 15.79 15.94 -0.54
CA ALA A 160 17.04 15.19 -0.62
C ALA A 160 18.26 16.09 -0.85
N ARG A 161 19.36 15.73 -0.20
CA ARG A 161 20.68 16.36 -0.36
C ARG A 161 21.27 15.90 -1.68
N ARG A 162 21.69 16.86 -2.51
CA ARG A 162 22.19 16.58 -3.84
C ARG A 162 23.42 15.67 -3.82
N SER A 163 24.39 15.98 -2.96
CA SER A 163 25.64 15.22 -2.83
C SER A 163 25.42 13.76 -2.42
N ALA A 164 24.43 13.49 -1.56
CA ALA A 164 24.11 12.15 -1.12
C ALA A 164 23.48 11.31 -2.25
N ILE A 165 22.60 11.92 -3.05
CA ILE A 165 22.00 11.28 -4.22
C ILE A 165 23.05 11.03 -5.31
N ASP A 166 23.96 11.98 -5.55
CA ASP A 166 25.08 11.77 -6.48
C ASP A 166 26.02 10.64 -6.00
N ALA A 167 26.23 10.48 -4.69
CA ALA A 167 27.06 9.42 -4.11
C ALA A 167 26.50 8.00 -4.27
N ILE A 168 25.20 7.86 -4.56
CA ILE A 168 24.56 6.57 -4.93
C ILE A 168 24.34 6.42 -6.44
N GLY A 169 24.80 7.38 -7.26
CA GLY A 169 24.67 7.34 -8.71
C GLY A 169 23.40 7.97 -9.28
N GLY A 170 22.69 8.79 -8.49
CA GLY A 170 21.41 9.38 -8.87
C GLY A 170 20.21 8.64 -8.27
N ILE A 171 19.00 9.01 -8.69
CA ILE A 171 17.80 8.24 -8.36
C ILE A 171 17.87 6.88 -9.09
N PRO A 172 17.76 5.74 -8.39
CA PRO A 172 17.80 4.43 -9.02
C PRO A 172 16.70 4.26 -10.08
N ASN A 173 16.98 3.56 -11.18
CA ASN A 173 16.03 3.37 -12.27
C ASN A 173 15.88 1.90 -12.69
N SER A 174 16.24 0.97 -11.81
CA SER A 174 16.24 -0.49 -12.05
C SER A 174 14.97 -1.21 -11.55
N THR A 175 14.04 -0.49 -10.93
CA THR A 175 12.88 -1.06 -10.20
C THR A 175 11.65 -0.14 -10.32
N LEU A 176 10.46 -0.73 -10.21
CA LEU A 176 9.18 0.00 -10.20
C LEU A 176 8.92 0.82 -8.92
N THR A 177 9.74 0.62 -7.89
CA THR A 177 9.71 1.35 -6.61
C THR A 177 11.10 1.93 -6.35
N GLU A 178 11.49 2.90 -7.20
CA GLU A 178 12.79 3.56 -7.20
C GLU A 178 13.09 4.32 -5.92
N ASP A 179 12.03 4.82 -5.30
CA ASP A 179 12.01 5.62 -4.08
C ASP A 179 12.50 4.81 -2.88
N ILE A 180 11.93 3.62 -2.68
CA ILE A 180 12.32 2.72 -1.61
C ILE A 180 13.76 2.23 -1.83
N LEU A 181 14.13 1.92 -3.08
CA LEU A 181 15.50 1.52 -3.41
C LEU A 181 16.49 2.66 -3.12
N CYS A 182 16.14 3.90 -3.49
CA CYS A 182 16.93 5.09 -3.19
C CYS A 182 17.20 5.20 -1.68
N GLY A 183 16.14 5.07 -0.86
CA GLY A 183 16.27 5.14 0.59
C GLY A 183 17.17 4.04 1.17
N LEU A 184 17.00 2.80 0.70
CA LEU A 184 17.83 1.66 1.13
C LEU A 184 19.29 1.83 0.72
N MET A 185 19.58 2.34 -0.49
CA MET A 185 20.94 2.61 -0.95
C MET A 185 21.61 3.73 -0.16
N LEU A 186 20.87 4.79 0.20
CA LEU A 186 21.36 5.87 1.07
C LEU A 186 21.77 5.30 2.44
N ASN A 187 20.88 4.53 3.08
CA ASN A 187 21.18 3.84 4.34
C ASN A 187 22.42 2.93 4.19
N GLY A 188 22.52 2.20 3.08
CA GLY A 188 23.67 1.35 2.75
C GLY A 188 25.01 2.07 2.64
N LYS A 189 25.01 3.33 2.20
CA LYS A 189 26.17 4.23 2.18
C LYS A 189 26.44 4.94 3.52
N GLY A 190 25.62 4.71 4.54
CA GLY A 190 25.76 5.27 5.88
C GLY A 190 25.11 6.63 6.05
N TRP A 191 24.33 7.08 5.05
CA TRP A 191 23.47 8.24 5.20
C TRP A 191 22.26 7.91 6.08
N ARG A 192 21.67 8.94 6.67
CA ARG A 192 20.45 8.87 7.46
C ARG A 192 19.30 9.52 6.70
N ILE A 193 18.09 9.03 6.97
CA ILE A 193 16.85 9.60 6.45
C ILE A 193 16.02 10.01 7.65
N ALA A 194 15.66 11.30 7.71
CA ALA A 194 14.81 11.83 8.76
C ALA A 194 13.35 11.62 8.39
N TYR A 195 12.62 10.87 9.22
CA TYR A 195 11.16 10.87 9.17
C TYR A 195 10.63 12.13 9.85
N VAL A 196 9.79 12.87 9.14
CA VAL A 196 9.12 14.08 9.63
C VAL A 196 7.67 13.71 9.87
N ASP A 197 7.30 13.49 11.13
CA ASP A 197 5.96 13.03 11.52
C ASP A 197 4.93 14.16 11.45
N ARG A 198 4.76 14.70 10.25
CA ARG A 198 3.83 15.78 9.94
C ARG A 198 3.44 15.71 8.46
N PRO A 199 2.14 15.58 8.13
CA PRO A 199 1.67 15.76 6.77
C PRO A 199 2.00 17.17 6.28
N LEU A 200 2.69 17.27 5.13
CA LEU A 200 3.10 18.53 4.50
C LEU A 200 2.70 18.60 3.02
N GLN A 201 2.00 17.59 2.53
CA GLN A 201 1.49 17.50 1.17
C GLN A 201 0.20 16.69 1.16
N TRP A 202 -0.71 17.05 0.24
CA TRP A 202 -2.04 16.47 0.15
C TRP A 202 -2.31 16.00 -1.28
N GLY A 203 -2.40 14.68 -1.45
CA GLY A 203 -2.54 14.02 -2.74
C GLY A 203 -3.95 13.54 -3.07
N LEU A 204 -4.07 12.88 -4.23
CA LEU A 204 -5.26 12.12 -4.61
C LEU A 204 -4.99 10.60 -4.51
N ALA A 205 -5.76 9.91 -3.70
CA ALA A 205 -5.88 8.46 -3.74
C ALA A 205 -6.56 8.02 -5.05
N PRO A 206 -6.28 6.79 -5.54
CA PRO A 206 -6.91 6.26 -6.76
C PRO A 206 -8.44 6.37 -6.75
N ASP A 207 -9.04 6.83 -7.84
CA ASP A 207 -10.48 7.10 -7.95
C ASP A 207 -11.34 5.87 -8.28
N SER A 208 -10.69 4.74 -8.54
CA SER A 208 -11.32 3.48 -8.96
C SER A 208 -10.60 2.28 -8.37
N ILE A 209 -11.33 1.18 -8.19
CA ILE A 209 -10.76 -0.10 -7.72
C ILE A 209 -9.67 -0.62 -8.67
N ASP A 210 -9.84 -0.40 -9.98
CA ASP A 210 -8.88 -0.77 -11.02
C ASP A 210 -7.55 -0.01 -10.86
N ALA A 211 -7.62 1.30 -10.62
CA ALA A 211 -6.44 2.13 -10.38
C ALA A 211 -5.77 1.78 -9.03
N HIS A 212 -6.55 1.46 -8.01
CA HIS A 212 -6.06 0.97 -6.72
C HIS A 212 -5.28 -0.35 -6.86
N ILE A 213 -5.88 -1.36 -7.50
CA ILE A 213 -5.23 -2.66 -7.75
C ILE A 213 -3.94 -2.45 -8.55
N ALA A 214 -3.96 -1.62 -9.59
CA ALA A 214 -2.78 -1.33 -10.41
C ALA A 214 -1.64 -0.70 -9.59
N GLN A 215 -1.96 0.26 -8.71
CA GLN A 215 -0.97 0.87 -7.82
C GLN A 215 -0.36 -0.16 -6.86
N ARG A 216 -1.21 -0.93 -6.18
CA ARG A 216 -0.79 -1.95 -5.21
C ARG A 216 0.03 -3.07 -5.83
N ARG A 217 -0.37 -3.50 -7.03
CA ARG A 217 0.36 -4.49 -7.84
C ARG A 217 1.75 -3.99 -8.20
N ARG A 218 1.88 -2.71 -8.60
CA ARG A 218 3.16 -2.08 -8.91
C ARG A 218 4.09 -2.07 -7.69
N TRP A 219 3.57 -1.68 -6.54
CA TRP A 219 4.35 -1.67 -5.28
C TRP A 219 4.79 -3.07 -4.87
N ALA A 220 3.92 -4.08 -4.97
CA ALA A 220 4.26 -5.46 -4.64
C ALA A 220 5.39 -6.01 -5.54
N VAL A 221 5.28 -5.80 -6.86
CA VAL A 221 6.29 -6.24 -7.82
C VAL A 221 7.60 -5.46 -7.65
N GLY A 222 7.54 -4.13 -7.49
CA GLY A 222 8.73 -3.30 -7.24
C GLY A 222 9.46 -3.69 -5.95
N ASN A 223 8.72 -4.01 -4.89
CA ASN A 223 9.31 -4.51 -3.64
C ASN A 223 10.05 -5.83 -3.83
N LEU A 224 9.53 -6.76 -4.64
CA LEU A 224 10.24 -7.98 -4.99
C LEU A 224 11.49 -7.70 -5.84
N GLN A 225 11.42 -6.75 -6.79
CA GLN A 225 12.59 -6.32 -7.57
C GLN A 225 13.67 -5.75 -6.65
N ASN A 226 13.30 -4.87 -5.70
CA ASN A 226 14.20 -4.33 -4.69
C ASN A 226 14.84 -5.43 -3.85
N ALA A 227 14.04 -6.41 -3.40
CA ALA A 227 14.55 -7.57 -2.67
C ALA A 227 15.61 -8.33 -3.47
N LYS A 228 15.40 -8.57 -4.77
CA LYS A 228 16.38 -9.24 -5.64
C LYS A 228 17.64 -8.41 -5.85
N ILE A 229 17.50 -7.13 -6.18
CA ILE A 229 18.62 -6.19 -6.41
C ILE A 229 19.53 -6.15 -5.17
N LEU A 230 18.92 -6.02 -3.99
CA LEU A 230 19.64 -5.94 -2.71
C LEU A 230 19.99 -7.32 -2.12
N LYS A 231 19.76 -8.41 -2.86
CA LYS A 231 20.01 -9.80 -2.40
C LYS A 231 19.40 -10.05 -1.02
N PHE A 232 18.13 -9.68 -0.85
CA PHE A 232 17.37 -9.75 0.40
C PHE A 232 18.07 -9.06 1.58
N CYS A 233 18.72 -7.93 1.34
CA CYS A 233 19.54 -7.18 2.30
C CYS A 233 20.93 -7.77 2.62
N TRP A 234 21.48 -8.66 1.79
CA TRP A 234 22.88 -9.12 1.86
C TRP A 234 23.80 -8.51 0.78
N SER A 235 23.32 -7.55 -0.02
CA SER A 235 24.20 -6.87 -0.97
C SER A 235 25.30 -6.08 -0.25
N ARG A 236 26.47 -5.96 -0.91
CA ARG A 236 27.60 -5.14 -0.43
C ARG A 236 27.25 -3.65 -0.39
N GLU A 237 26.26 -3.22 -1.18
CA GLU A 237 25.75 -1.86 -1.19
C GLU A 237 25.17 -1.44 0.15
N LEU A 238 24.66 -2.41 0.93
CA LEU A 238 24.18 -2.22 2.28
C LEU A 238 25.26 -2.44 3.34
N GLY A 239 26.52 -2.15 3.04
CA GLY A 239 27.65 -2.45 3.94
C GLY A 239 27.65 -1.69 5.26
N LYS A 240 27.02 -0.50 5.31
CA LYS A 240 27.07 0.38 6.49
C LYS A 240 25.79 0.41 7.33
N ILE A 241 24.79 -0.42 7.02
CA ILE A 241 23.59 -0.52 7.86
C ILE A 241 23.88 -1.35 9.13
N SER A 242 23.25 -0.99 10.24
CA SER A 242 23.29 -1.72 11.50
C SER A 242 22.63 -3.11 11.38
N PRO A 243 22.91 -4.05 12.31
CA PRO A 243 22.26 -5.35 12.33
C PRO A 243 20.72 -5.26 12.41
N LEU A 244 20.18 -4.31 13.19
CA LEU A 244 18.75 -4.11 13.33
C LEU A 244 18.12 -3.57 12.02
N GLN A 245 18.76 -2.59 11.36
CA GLN A 245 18.33 -2.14 10.03
C GLN A 245 18.38 -3.27 9.00
N ARG A 246 19.40 -4.14 9.08
CA ARG A 246 19.51 -5.31 8.18
C ARG A 246 18.40 -6.31 8.42
N LEU A 247 18.10 -6.63 9.67
CA LEU A 247 17.00 -7.52 10.03
C LEU A 247 15.66 -6.94 9.57
N ALA A 248 15.38 -5.67 9.86
CA ALA A 248 14.17 -5.00 9.42
C ALA A 248 14.05 -4.95 7.90
N GLY A 249 15.13 -4.60 7.19
CA GLY A 249 15.19 -4.61 5.73
C GLY A 249 14.98 -6.01 5.16
N PHE A 250 15.57 -7.05 5.76
CA PHE A 250 15.33 -8.43 5.37
C PHE A 250 13.86 -8.82 5.56
N SER A 251 13.28 -8.54 6.72
CA SER A 251 11.87 -8.79 7.00
C SER A 251 10.96 -8.09 6.00
N TYR A 252 11.28 -6.85 5.62
CA TYR A 252 10.57 -6.11 4.59
C TYR A 252 10.68 -6.74 3.20
N CYS A 253 11.89 -7.19 2.81
CA CYS A 253 12.11 -7.86 1.54
C CYS A 253 11.51 -9.28 1.49
N PHE A 254 11.36 -9.96 2.63
CA PHE A 254 10.99 -11.37 2.69
C PHE A 254 9.51 -11.58 3.00
N VAL A 255 9.00 -11.02 4.11
CA VAL A 255 7.68 -11.33 4.66
C VAL A 255 6.53 -11.03 3.69
N PRO A 256 6.46 -9.84 3.03
CA PRO A 256 5.38 -9.56 2.09
C PRO A 256 5.36 -10.55 0.93
N ASN A 257 6.54 -10.90 0.39
CA ASN A 257 6.67 -11.81 -0.75
C ASN A 257 6.23 -13.23 -0.41
N VAL A 258 6.58 -13.72 0.79
CA VAL A 258 6.07 -15.00 1.30
C VAL A 258 4.55 -14.95 1.45
N ARG A 259 4.00 -13.87 2.03
CA ARG A 259 2.55 -13.72 2.21
C ARG A 259 1.79 -13.65 0.90
N TYR A 260 2.34 -13.02 -0.14
CA TYR A 260 1.71 -13.02 -1.48
C TYR A 260 1.57 -14.43 -2.06
N ILE A 261 2.37 -15.41 -1.62
CA ILE A 261 2.36 -16.77 -2.17
C ILE A 261 1.66 -17.75 -1.23
N VAL A 262 2.11 -17.80 0.03
CA VAL A 262 1.64 -18.78 1.03
C VAL A 262 0.18 -18.55 1.38
N GLN A 263 -0.26 -17.29 1.51
CA GLN A 263 -1.63 -17.01 1.92
C GLN A 263 -2.67 -17.45 0.86
N PRO A 264 -2.57 -17.06 -0.44
CA PRO A 264 -3.53 -17.55 -1.44
C PRO A 264 -3.51 -19.08 -1.58
N ILE A 265 -2.35 -19.73 -1.50
CA ILE A 265 -2.23 -21.20 -1.52
C ILE A 265 -2.93 -21.80 -0.30
N GLY A 266 -2.71 -21.21 0.88
CA GLY A 266 -3.36 -21.63 2.12
C GLY A 266 -4.89 -21.57 2.01
N PHE A 267 -5.45 -20.44 1.57
CA PHE A 267 -6.90 -20.31 1.37
C PHE A 267 -7.45 -21.25 0.29
N LEU A 268 -6.66 -21.59 -0.72
CA LEU A 268 -7.06 -22.54 -1.75
C LEU A 268 -7.11 -23.98 -1.19
N LEU A 269 -6.07 -24.41 -0.47
CA LEU A 269 -5.86 -25.83 -0.12
C LEU A 269 -6.41 -26.23 1.26
N MET A 270 -6.38 -25.32 2.23
CA MET A 270 -6.68 -25.66 3.64
C MET A 270 -8.09 -26.24 3.84
N PRO A 271 -9.16 -25.69 3.23
CA PRO A 271 -10.50 -26.28 3.39
C PRO A 271 -10.58 -27.74 2.90
N TRP A 272 -9.85 -28.07 1.82
CA TRP A 272 -9.83 -29.42 1.25
C TRP A 272 -8.92 -30.38 2.01
N ALA A 273 -7.81 -29.89 2.55
CA ALA A 273 -6.95 -30.67 3.44
C ALA A 273 -7.68 -31.09 4.72
N ILE A 274 -8.68 -30.30 5.14
CA ILE A 274 -9.52 -30.62 6.30
C ILE A 274 -10.59 -31.61 5.90
N LEU A 275 -11.22 -31.47 4.72
CA LEU A 275 -12.15 -32.48 4.20
C LEU A 275 -11.50 -33.86 4.04
N SER A 276 -10.23 -33.93 3.63
CA SER A 276 -9.52 -35.20 3.48
C SER A 276 -9.11 -35.83 4.81
N ARG A 277 -9.12 -35.07 5.91
CA ARG A 277 -8.77 -35.52 7.27
C ARG A 277 -9.94 -35.57 8.25
N SER A 278 -11.09 -34.97 7.92
CA SER A 278 -12.31 -34.98 8.73
C SER A 278 -12.94 -36.38 8.86
N ALA A 279 -12.31 -37.40 8.29
CA ALA A 279 -12.65 -38.80 8.47
C ALA A 279 -12.28 -39.38 9.86
N SER A 280 -11.50 -38.70 10.71
CA SER A 280 -11.34 -39.00 12.16
C SER A 280 -10.21 -38.16 12.77
N MET A 281 -10.52 -36.99 13.33
CA MET A 281 -9.59 -36.32 14.24
C MET A 281 -9.85 -36.86 15.65
N ASP A 282 -8.86 -37.54 16.22
CA ASP A 282 -8.93 -37.99 17.61
C ASP A 282 -8.92 -36.81 18.59
N TYR A 283 -9.32 -37.09 19.83
CA TYR A 283 -9.42 -36.09 20.90
C TYR A 283 -8.10 -35.33 21.11
N GLU A 284 -6.97 -36.04 21.12
CA GLU A 284 -5.64 -35.47 21.31
C GLU A 284 -5.30 -34.47 20.20
N THR A 285 -5.49 -34.85 18.94
CA THR A 285 -5.23 -33.96 17.80
C THR A 285 -6.14 -32.73 17.85
N LEU A 286 -7.42 -32.92 18.18
CA LEU A 286 -8.38 -31.81 18.31
C LEU A 286 -8.02 -30.86 19.46
N TRP A 287 -7.57 -31.42 20.60
CA TRP A 287 -7.10 -30.62 21.73
C TRP A 287 -5.87 -29.79 21.35
N TYR A 288 -4.85 -30.39 20.73
CA TYR A 288 -3.65 -29.66 20.29
C TYR A 288 -4.00 -28.58 19.27
N LEU A 289 -4.89 -28.87 18.32
CA LEU A 289 -5.33 -27.90 17.34
C LEU A 289 -5.98 -26.69 18.03
N LEU A 290 -6.97 -26.91 18.89
CA LEU A 290 -7.63 -25.83 19.62
C LEU A 290 -6.67 -25.07 20.54
N PHE A 291 -5.73 -25.77 21.18
CA PHE A 291 -4.73 -25.15 22.05
C PHE A 291 -3.85 -24.18 21.27
N TRP A 292 -3.30 -24.62 20.14
CA TRP A 292 -2.48 -23.76 19.30
C TRP A 292 -3.30 -22.65 18.63
N THR A 293 -4.56 -22.89 18.29
CA THR A 293 -5.47 -21.84 17.82
C THR A 293 -5.70 -20.79 18.89
N PHE A 294 -5.98 -21.19 20.13
CA PHE A 294 -6.15 -20.26 21.25
C PHE A 294 -4.87 -19.46 21.52
N VAL A 295 -3.71 -20.11 21.58
CA VAL A 295 -2.42 -19.41 21.73
C VAL A 295 -2.23 -18.40 20.60
N GLY A 296 -2.53 -18.79 19.36
CA GLY A 296 -2.51 -17.89 18.21
C GLY A 296 -3.45 -16.69 18.34
N GLN A 297 -4.68 -16.91 18.82
CA GLN A 297 -5.67 -15.86 19.04
C GLN A 297 -5.27 -14.92 20.19
N VAL A 298 -4.67 -15.44 21.27
CA VAL A 298 -4.12 -14.62 22.35
C VAL A 298 -2.99 -13.74 21.83
N LEU A 299 -2.05 -14.29 21.05
CA LEU A 299 -0.96 -13.52 20.45
C LEU A 299 -1.49 -12.46 19.48
N TYR A 300 -2.49 -12.80 18.65
CA TYR A 300 -3.15 -11.87 17.77
C TYR A 300 -3.86 -10.75 18.55
N PHE A 301 -4.60 -11.10 19.61
CA PHE A 301 -5.25 -10.15 20.49
C PHE A 301 -4.24 -9.21 21.16
N CYS A 302 -3.14 -9.73 21.72
CA CYS A 302 -2.07 -8.91 22.28
C CYS A 302 -1.48 -7.95 21.23
N LYS A 303 -1.20 -8.43 20.01
CA LYS A 303 -0.76 -7.58 18.90
C LYS A 303 -1.76 -6.45 18.65
N VAL A 304 -3.05 -6.77 18.46
CA VAL A 304 -4.10 -5.78 18.20
C VAL A 304 -4.21 -4.79 19.35
N ARG A 305 -4.21 -5.23 20.61
CA ARG A 305 -4.28 -4.35 21.78
C ARG A 305 -3.12 -3.37 21.86
N VAL A 306 -1.89 -3.81 21.58
CA VAL A 306 -0.72 -2.91 21.52
C VAL A 306 -0.88 -1.89 20.39
N GLN A 307 -1.37 -2.31 19.22
CA GLN A 307 -1.57 -1.41 18.09
C GLN A 307 -2.73 -0.43 18.33
N MET A 308 -3.70 -0.81 19.17
CA MET A 308 -4.84 0.05 19.53
C MET A 308 -4.47 1.27 20.35
N GLU A 309 -3.28 1.31 20.95
CA GLU A 309 -2.75 2.51 21.61
C GLU A 309 -2.46 3.65 20.61
N VAL A 310 -2.33 3.32 19.33
CA VAL A 310 -1.92 4.27 18.27
C VAL A 310 -2.99 4.40 17.17
N ALA A 311 -3.86 3.40 17.00
CA ALA A 311 -4.90 3.39 15.97
C ALA A 311 -6.19 2.72 16.45
N SER A 312 -7.33 2.98 15.80
CA SER A 312 -8.58 2.29 16.14
C SER A 312 -8.56 0.82 15.67
N ALA A 313 -9.36 -0.05 16.29
CA ALA A 313 -9.44 -1.44 15.83
C ALA A 313 -10.12 -1.55 14.45
N HIS A 314 -11.04 -0.64 14.13
CA HIS A 314 -11.56 -0.47 12.77
C HIS A 314 -10.44 -0.37 11.72
N THR A 315 -9.50 0.55 11.93
CA THR A 315 -8.36 0.76 11.05
C THR A 315 -7.45 -0.47 10.95
N LEU A 316 -7.25 -1.21 12.05
CA LEU A 316 -6.48 -2.45 12.06
C LEU A 316 -7.13 -3.54 11.21
N LEU A 317 -8.45 -3.68 11.27
CA LEU A 317 -9.18 -4.68 10.51
C LEU A 317 -9.29 -4.32 9.03
N GLN A 318 -9.55 -3.06 8.71
CA GLN A 318 -9.50 -2.56 7.32
C GLN A 318 -8.17 -2.90 6.65
N ARG A 319 -7.04 -2.75 7.35
CA ARG A 319 -5.72 -3.17 6.84
C ARG A 319 -5.65 -4.66 6.55
N GLU A 320 -6.06 -5.50 7.49
CA GLU A 320 -5.95 -6.96 7.32
C GLU A 320 -6.87 -7.44 6.18
N PHE A 321 -8.14 -7.01 6.18
CA PHE A 321 -9.11 -7.35 5.15
C PHE A 321 -8.74 -6.80 3.78
N GLY A 322 -8.33 -5.53 3.72
CA GLY A 322 -7.82 -4.89 2.51
C GLY A 322 -6.63 -5.66 1.91
N GLN A 323 -5.80 -6.30 2.74
CA GLN A 323 -4.68 -7.12 2.27
C GLN A 323 -5.10 -8.52 1.84
N TYR A 324 -6.11 -9.15 2.45
CA TYR A 324 -6.49 -10.52 2.13
C TYR A 324 -6.98 -10.70 0.69
N TRP A 325 -8.01 -9.95 0.28
CA TRP A 325 -8.54 -10.04 -1.09
C TRP A 325 -7.54 -9.53 -2.14
N LEU A 326 -6.80 -8.47 -1.81
CA LEU A 326 -5.86 -7.84 -2.73
C LEU A 326 -4.68 -8.77 -3.05
N ARG A 327 -4.18 -9.53 -2.07
CA ARG A 327 -3.15 -10.55 -2.29
C ARG A 327 -3.62 -11.61 -3.30
N ASN A 328 -4.89 -12.01 -3.28
CA ASN A 328 -5.45 -12.95 -4.26
C ASN A 328 -5.43 -12.41 -5.69
N ILE A 329 -5.50 -11.10 -5.87
CA ILE A 329 -5.41 -10.48 -7.20
C ILE A 329 -3.95 -10.29 -7.63
N VAL A 330 -3.08 -9.92 -6.70
CA VAL A 330 -1.70 -9.52 -6.99
C VAL A 330 -0.77 -10.72 -7.19
N TRP A 331 -0.98 -11.83 -6.47
CA TRP A 331 -0.03 -12.95 -6.43
C TRP A 331 0.40 -13.54 -7.78
N PRO A 332 -0.42 -13.62 -8.86
CA PRO A 332 0.06 -14.19 -10.11
C PRO A 332 1.21 -13.37 -10.69
N SER A 333 1.21 -12.06 -10.44
CA SER A 333 2.28 -11.13 -10.83
C SER A 333 3.59 -11.40 -10.10
N ILE A 334 3.49 -11.76 -8.82
CA ILE A 334 4.64 -12.10 -7.99
C ILE A 334 5.25 -13.42 -8.51
N ILE A 335 4.42 -14.41 -8.84
CA ILE A 335 4.88 -15.65 -9.46
C ILE A 335 5.57 -15.39 -10.80
N ILE A 336 4.97 -14.60 -11.69
CA ILE A 336 5.56 -14.23 -12.98
C ILE A 336 6.91 -13.51 -12.80
N GLU A 337 7.00 -12.62 -11.81
CA GLU A 337 8.24 -11.91 -11.52
C GLU A 337 9.31 -12.88 -10.99
N LEU A 338 8.96 -13.91 -10.23
CA LEU A 338 9.89 -14.94 -9.74
C LEU A 338 10.37 -15.93 -10.82
N LEU A 339 9.69 -16.03 -11.96
CA LEU A 339 10.09 -16.96 -13.03
C LEU A 339 11.51 -16.65 -13.56
N PRO A 340 12.31 -17.68 -13.88
CA PRO A 340 13.62 -17.52 -14.50
C PRO A 340 13.58 -16.70 -15.80
N GLU A 341 14.65 -15.96 -16.10
CA GLU A 341 14.78 -15.20 -17.34
C GLU A 341 14.69 -16.06 -18.61
N ALA A 342 15.08 -17.33 -18.52
CA ALA A 342 14.95 -18.30 -19.61
C ALA A 342 13.49 -18.49 -20.09
N LEU A 343 12.50 -18.20 -19.25
CA LEU A 343 11.08 -18.21 -19.62
C LEU A 343 10.61 -16.86 -20.18
N GLY A 344 11.52 -16.12 -20.83
CA GLY A 344 11.34 -14.73 -21.28
C GLY A 344 10.05 -14.47 -22.07
N ASN A 345 9.63 -15.40 -22.93
CA ASN A 345 8.39 -15.27 -23.71
C ASN A 345 7.13 -15.21 -22.83
N ILE A 346 7.10 -15.99 -21.74
CA ILE A 346 6.00 -15.98 -20.77
C ILE A 346 6.05 -14.69 -19.95
N ARG A 347 7.25 -14.29 -19.49
CA ARG A 347 7.43 -13.05 -18.72
C ARG A 347 7.04 -11.81 -19.54
N GLN A 348 7.34 -11.78 -20.84
CA GLN A 348 6.95 -10.70 -21.74
C GLN A 348 5.43 -10.66 -21.98
N ARG A 349 4.79 -11.82 -22.17
CA ARG A 349 3.33 -11.90 -22.39
C ARG A 349 2.52 -11.38 -21.20
N PHE A 350 3.04 -11.55 -19.99
CA PHE A 350 2.41 -11.06 -18.76
C PHE A 350 3.16 -9.88 -18.13
N PHE A 351 4.03 -9.23 -18.90
CA PHE A 351 4.78 -8.08 -18.47
C PHE A 351 3.84 -6.96 -18.03
N LEU A 352 4.20 -6.31 -16.93
CA LEU A 352 3.45 -5.18 -16.40
C LEU A 352 4.16 -3.89 -16.78
N PRO A 353 3.70 -3.19 -17.84
CA PRO A 353 4.22 -1.87 -18.13
C PRO A 353 3.89 -0.92 -16.98
N PHE A 354 4.80 -0.01 -16.68
CA PHE A 354 4.51 1.08 -15.75
C PHE A 354 3.39 1.94 -16.33
N VAL A 355 2.29 2.05 -15.59
CA VAL A 355 1.19 3.00 -15.88
C VAL A 355 0.94 3.75 -14.58
N SER A 356 0.99 5.09 -14.61
CA SER A 356 0.71 5.91 -13.42
C SER A 356 -0.75 5.71 -13.00
N SER A 357 -1.02 5.62 -11.70
CA SER A 357 -2.39 5.40 -11.20
C SER A 357 -3.32 6.54 -11.63
N GLY A 358 -2.85 7.79 -11.57
CA GLY A 358 -3.62 8.96 -12.00
C GLY A 358 -3.92 9.02 -13.50
N SER A 359 -3.20 8.26 -14.34
CA SER A 359 -3.50 8.16 -15.79
C SER A 359 -4.50 7.06 -16.14
N ILE A 360 -4.84 6.17 -15.19
CA ILE A 360 -5.81 5.11 -15.42
C ILE A 360 -7.21 5.74 -15.40
N LYS A 361 -7.89 5.73 -16.55
CA LYS A 361 -9.26 6.23 -16.63
C LYS A 361 -10.20 5.33 -15.82
N SER A 362 -11.00 5.93 -14.94
CA SER A 362 -12.08 5.25 -14.25
C SER A 362 -13.21 4.89 -15.23
N VAL A 363 -13.18 3.66 -15.75
CA VAL A 363 -14.19 3.16 -16.71
C VAL A 363 -15.57 2.99 -16.05
N LEU A 364 -15.59 2.70 -14.75
CA LEU A 364 -16.81 2.44 -13.99
C LEU A 364 -17.36 3.70 -13.29
N ALA A 365 -16.58 4.78 -13.22
CA ALA A 365 -16.92 6.06 -12.60
C ALA A 365 -17.55 5.89 -11.21
N GLU A 366 -16.94 5.03 -10.38
CA GLU A 366 -17.56 4.46 -9.18
C GLU A 366 -17.89 5.51 -8.12
N ARG A 367 -17.05 6.56 -8.03
CA ARG A 367 -17.13 7.60 -7.00
C ARG A 367 -18.13 8.72 -7.28
N ASP A 368 -18.64 8.83 -8.51
CA ASP A 368 -19.54 9.91 -8.90
C ASP A 368 -20.93 9.34 -9.25
N PRO A 369 -21.98 9.60 -8.44
CA PRO A 369 -23.31 9.04 -8.65
C PRO A 369 -23.98 9.49 -9.97
N GLN A 370 -23.56 10.60 -10.58
CA GLN A 370 -24.17 11.12 -11.82
C GLN A 370 -23.70 10.34 -13.06
N ILE A 371 -22.44 9.91 -13.05
CA ILE A 371 -21.83 9.21 -14.20
C ILE A 371 -21.53 7.73 -13.91
N ARG A 372 -21.84 7.24 -12.70
CA ARG A 372 -21.64 5.85 -12.27
C ARG A 372 -22.33 4.87 -13.21
N VAL A 373 -21.56 3.89 -13.65
CA VAL A 373 -22.04 2.85 -14.57
C VAL A 373 -23.10 1.94 -13.90
N PRO A 374 -24.10 1.43 -14.63
CA PRO A 374 -25.13 0.55 -14.06
C PRO A 374 -24.57 -0.67 -13.32
N LEU A 375 -25.28 -1.09 -12.27
CA LEU A 375 -24.87 -2.19 -11.37
C LEU A 375 -24.47 -3.48 -12.12
N ALA A 376 -25.27 -3.90 -13.11
CA ALA A 376 -25.01 -5.12 -13.87
C ALA A 376 -23.62 -5.12 -14.54
N ARG A 377 -23.21 -3.98 -15.12
CA ARG A 377 -21.90 -3.84 -15.77
C ARG A 377 -20.76 -3.75 -14.76
N ARG A 378 -20.99 -3.12 -13.59
CA ARG A 378 -20.01 -3.10 -12.49
C ARG A 378 -19.76 -4.51 -11.95
N LEU A 379 -20.83 -5.24 -11.63
CA LEU A 379 -20.77 -6.64 -11.20
C LEU A 379 -20.11 -7.53 -12.25
N TRP A 380 -20.51 -7.41 -13.52
CA TRP A 380 -19.87 -8.17 -14.61
C TRP A 380 -18.37 -7.92 -14.65
N THR A 381 -17.95 -6.67 -14.52
CA THR A 381 -16.52 -6.29 -14.56
C THR A 381 -15.75 -6.86 -13.38
N VAL A 382 -16.30 -6.77 -12.17
CA VAL A 382 -15.62 -7.22 -10.95
C VAL A 382 -15.68 -8.73 -10.75
N VAL A 383 -16.73 -9.41 -11.19
CA VAL A 383 -16.86 -10.87 -11.02
C VAL A 383 -16.16 -11.63 -12.15
N LEU A 384 -16.36 -11.20 -13.40
CA LEU A 384 -15.89 -11.93 -14.60
C LEU A 384 -14.69 -11.28 -15.28
N GLY A 385 -14.30 -10.07 -14.87
CA GLY A 385 -13.13 -9.40 -15.41
C GLY A 385 -11.86 -10.20 -15.12
N ARG A 386 -10.99 -10.36 -16.14
CA ARG A 386 -9.73 -11.11 -16.04
C ARG A 386 -8.84 -10.67 -14.87
N LYS A 387 -8.89 -9.39 -14.49
CA LYS A 387 -8.14 -8.83 -13.35
C LYS A 387 -8.60 -9.39 -12.00
N TYR A 388 -9.90 -9.68 -11.87
CA TYR A 388 -10.54 -10.11 -10.62
C TYR A 388 -10.70 -11.63 -10.53
N LEU A 389 -10.58 -12.33 -11.66
CA LEU A 389 -10.75 -13.78 -11.77
C LEU A 389 -10.04 -14.57 -10.64
N PRO A 390 -8.78 -14.27 -10.25
CA PRO A 390 -8.17 -14.94 -9.11
C PRO A 390 -8.96 -14.80 -7.80
N ASN A 391 -9.47 -13.62 -7.49
CA ASN A 391 -10.29 -13.40 -6.29
C ASN A 391 -11.66 -14.09 -6.42
N THR A 392 -12.28 -14.06 -7.60
CA THR A 392 -13.55 -14.78 -7.86
C THR A 392 -13.38 -16.29 -7.66
N ILE A 393 -12.27 -16.88 -8.13
CA ILE A 393 -11.96 -18.29 -7.91
C ILE A 393 -11.81 -18.58 -6.41
N MET A 394 -11.10 -17.73 -5.66
CA MET A 394 -10.95 -17.90 -4.21
C MET A 394 -12.28 -17.81 -3.48
N LEU A 395 -13.18 -16.90 -3.90
CA LEU A 395 -14.52 -16.79 -3.35
C LEU A 395 -15.37 -18.03 -3.64
N ILE A 396 -15.36 -18.53 -4.87
CA ILE A 396 -16.08 -19.77 -5.22
C ILE A 396 -15.52 -20.95 -4.42
N ASN A 397 -14.19 -21.05 -4.30
CA ASN A 397 -13.54 -22.08 -3.50
C ASN A 397 -14.00 -22.02 -2.03
N ALA A 398 -14.00 -20.82 -1.44
CA ALA A 398 -14.47 -20.58 -0.07
C ALA A 398 -15.91 -21.06 0.13
N VAL A 399 -16.83 -20.64 -0.75
CA VAL A 399 -18.26 -20.98 -0.66
C VAL A 399 -18.49 -22.48 -0.86
N VAL A 400 -17.88 -23.08 -1.89
CA VAL A 400 -18.04 -24.51 -2.16
C VAL A 400 -17.46 -25.33 -1.01
N ALA A 401 -16.25 -25.01 -0.55
CA ALA A 401 -15.64 -25.74 0.55
C ALA A 401 -16.45 -25.61 1.84
N PHE A 402 -16.97 -24.41 2.15
CA PHE A 402 -17.86 -24.21 3.30
C PHE A 402 -19.11 -25.09 3.21
N ILE A 403 -19.80 -25.11 2.06
CA ILE A 403 -21.01 -25.94 1.87
C ILE A 403 -20.69 -27.43 1.99
N VAL A 404 -19.57 -27.88 1.39
CA VAL A 404 -19.17 -29.29 1.42
C VAL A 404 -18.80 -29.71 2.84
N LEU A 405 -18.00 -28.91 3.54
CA LEU A 405 -17.61 -29.19 4.93
C LEU A 405 -18.83 -29.16 5.85
N LEU A 406 -19.73 -28.19 5.70
CA LEU A 406 -20.97 -28.13 6.48
C LEU A 406 -21.84 -29.38 6.27
N ARG A 407 -21.95 -29.88 5.03
CA ARG A 407 -22.66 -31.14 4.76
C ARG A 407 -21.97 -32.33 5.42
N ALA A 408 -20.65 -32.42 5.32
CA ALA A 408 -19.88 -33.49 5.95
C ALA A 408 -20.05 -33.49 7.47
N ASP A 409 -20.07 -32.31 8.11
CA ASP A 409 -20.32 -32.20 9.55
C ASP A 409 -21.74 -32.63 9.92
N MET A 410 -22.74 -32.23 9.11
CA MET A 410 -24.14 -32.63 9.34
C MET A 410 -24.34 -34.14 9.15
N ASP A 411 -23.64 -34.76 8.21
CA ASP A 411 -23.68 -36.20 8.01
C ASP A 411 -22.96 -36.94 9.15
N ARG A 412 -21.79 -36.45 9.59
CA ARG A 412 -21.09 -36.98 10.78
C ARG A 412 -21.96 -36.88 12.03
N TYR A 413 -22.65 -35.75 12.22
CA TYR A 413 -23.61 -35.57 13.30
C TYR A 413 -24.75 -36.60 13.29
N ARG A 414 -25.18 -37.05 12.11
CA ARG A 414 -26.26 -38.04 11.97
C ARG A 414 -25.79 -39.48 12.11
N THR A 415 -24.51 -39.76 11.82
CA THR A 415 -23.99 -41.12 11.62
C THR A 415 -22.98 -41.58 12.66
N SER A 416 -22.30 -40.67 13.34
CA SER A 416 -21.31 -41.01 14.37
C SER A 416 -21.94 -41.05 15.76
N ASP A 417 -21.40 -41.92 16.62
CA ASP A 417 -21.71 -41.95 18.06
C ASP A 417 -20.96 -40.85 18.85
N GLU A 418 -20.16 -40.03 18.15
CA GLU A 418 -19.44 -38.92 18.77
C GLU A 418 -20.42 -37.87 19.31
N SER A 419 -20.05 -37.26 20.43
CA SER A 419 -20.86 -36.18 20.98
C SER A 419 -21.04 -35.03 19.97
N ALA A 420 -22.27 -34.52 19.88
CA ALA A 420 -22.63 -33.30 19.14
C ALA A 420 -21.65 -32.15 19.39
N LEU A 421 -21.15 -32.06 20.61
CA LEU A 421 -20.19 -31.07 21.06
C LEU A 421 -18.82 -31.22 20.39
N ILE A 422 -18.26 -32.42 20.33
CA ILE A 422 -16.97 -32.69 19.66
C ILE A 422 -17.07 -32.40 18.17
N ILE A 423 -18.17 -32.82 17.54
CA ILE A 423 -18.44 -32.54 16.13
C ILE A 423 -18.49 -31.03 15.89
N PHE A 424 -19.22 -30.28 16.73
CA PHE A 424 -19.30 -28.82 16.62
C PHE A 424 -17.93 -28.14 16.80
N LEU A 425 -17.13 -28.57 17.78
CA LEU A 425 -15.83 -27.97 18.08
C LEU A 425 -14.78 -28.22 16.98
N GLY A 426 -14.89 -29.35 16.28
CA GLY A 426 -14.08 -29.68 15.10
C GLY A 426 -14.74 -29.30 13.76
N SER A 427 -15.92 -28.70 13.76
CA SER A 427 -16.72 -28.48 12.55
C SER A 427 -16.19 -27.34 11.68
N SER A 428 -16.71 -27.31 10.45
CA SER A 428 -16.65 -26.19 9.52
C SER A 428 -17.13 -24.86 10.10
N LEU A 429 -17.93 -24.84 11.15
CA LEU A 429 -18.38 -23.59 11.79
C LEU A 429 -17.39 -23.08 12.84
N SER A 430 -16.31 -23.83 13.09
CA SER A 430 -15.23 -23.42 13.97
C SER A 430 -14.41 -22.25 13.36
N PRO A 431 -14.13 -21.18 14.14
CA PRO A 431 -13.18 -20.13 13.82
C PRO A 431 -11.75 -20.62 13.52
N ILE A 432 -11.42 -21.89 13.81
CA ILE A 432 -10.15 -22.52 13.38
C ILE A 432 -9.87 -22.29 11.90
N LEU A 433 -10.93 -22.27 11.08
CA LEU A 433 -10.83 -22.16 9.63
C LEU A 433 -10.66 -20.73 9.12
N THR A 434 -10.69 -19.75 10.02
CA THR A 434 -10.53 -18.33 9.70
C THR A 434 -11.47 -17.86 8.57
N TRP A 435 -12.71 -18.35 8.57
CA TRP A 435 -13.70 -18.01 7.52
C TRP A 435 -13.94 -16.51 7.43
N GLU A 436 -13.83 -15.80 8.54
CA GLU A 436 -13.91 -14.34 8.60
C GLU A 436 -12.90 -13.67 7.66
N CYS A 437 -11.69 -14.24 7.51
CA CYS A 437 -10.70 -13.72 6.56
C CYS A 437 -11.16 -13.91 5.10
N GLN A 438 -11.89 -14.99 4.80
CA GLN A 438 -12.39 -15.28 3.46
C GLN A 438 -13.58 -14.39 3.08
N LEU A 439 -14.30 -13.82 4.05
CA LEU A 439 -15.31 -12.79 3.79
C LEU A 439 -14.74 -11.55 3.09
N SER A 440 -13.44 -11.26 3.30
CA SER A 440 -12.77 -10.18 2.59
C SER A 440 -12.84 -10.34 1.06
N PHE A 441 -13.01 -11.56 0.54
CA PHE A 441 -13.11 -11.79 -0.91
C PHE A 441 -14.39 -11.21 -1.51
N LEU A 442 -15.37 -10.87 -0.69
CA LEU A 442 -16.58 -10.14 -1.07
C LEU A 442 -16.34 -8.64 -1.22
N ILE A 443 -15.26 -8.06 -0.69
CA ILE A 443 -15.00 -6.61 -0.71
C ILE A 443 -15.10 -6.02 -2.13
N PRO A 444 -14.48 -6.60 -3.18
CA PRO A 444 -14.66 -6.08 -4.54
C PRO A 444 -16.13 -6.09 -5.00
N ILE A 445 -16.88 -7.14 -4.65
CA ILE A 445 -18.29 -7.29 -5.02
C ILE A 445 -19.14 -6.25 -4.27
N LEU A 446 -18.93 -6.10 -2.97
CA LEU A 446 -19.61 -5.09 -2.15
C LEU A 446 -19.30 -3.68 -2.65
N TYR A 447 -18.04 -3.42 -3.01
CA TYR A 447 -17.64 -2.16 -3.63
C TYR A 447 -18.33 -1.96 -4.99
N ALA A 448 -18.52 -3.01 -5.79
CA ALA A 448 -19.27 -2.92 -7.04
C ALA A 448 -20.77 -2.68 -6.84
N ILE A 449 -21.36 -3.18 -5.74
CA ILE A 449 -22.77 -2.96 -5.39
C ILE A 449 -22.96 -1.53 -4.87
N CYS A 450 -22.21 -1.18 -3.83
CA CYS A 450 -22.30 0.05 -3.05
C CYS A 450 -20.94 0.79 -3.00
N PRO A 451 -20.43 1.33 -4.12
CA PRO A 451 -19.21 2.12 -4.09
C PRO A 451 -19.47 3.44 -3.38
N PRO A 452 -18.47 3.97 -2.69
CA PRO A 452 -18.59 5.23 -1.97
C PRO A 452 -18.78 6.38 -2.96
N THR A 453 -19.42 7.45 -2.50
CA THR A 453 -19.49 8.73 -3.22
C THR A 453 -18.44 9.66 -2.64
N VAL A 454 -17.65 10.31 -3.50
CA VAL A 454 -16.62 11.28 -3.09
C VAL A 454 -16.91 12.62 -3.75
N PRO A 455 -16.86 13.76 -3.03
CA PRO A 455 -17.07 15.08 -3.61
C PRO A 455 -16.11 15.36 -4.77
N GLN A 456 -16.51 16.24 -5.69
CA GLN A 456 -15.64 16.64 -6.78
C GLN A 456 -14.43 17.40 -6.26
N ARG A 457 -13.29 17.30 -6.95
CA ARG A 457 -12.01 17.84 -6.48
C ARG A 457 -12.07 19.30 -6.03
N ARG A 458 -12.82 20.15 -6.74
CA ARG A 458 -12.95 21.58 -6.40
C ARG A 458 -13.80 21.85 -5.16
N GLU A 459 -14.72 20.97 -4.81
CA GLU A 459 -15.54 21.09 -3.59
C GLU A 459 -14.70 20.82 -2.33
N MET A 460 -13.64 20.00 -2.46
CA MET A 460 -12.70 19.70 -1.37
C MET A 460 -11.57 20.73 -1.23
N MET A 461 -11.64 21.82 -1.99
CA MET A 461 -10.59 22.84 -2.05
C MET A 461 -11.16 24.23 -1.78
N GLU A 462 -10.27 25.14 -1.42
CA GLU A 462 -10.54 26.56 -1.21
C GLU A 462 -9.38 27.40 -1.71
N LEU A 463 -9.63 28.68 -1.98
CA LEU A 463 -8.57 29.62 -2.33
C LEU A 463 -8.00 30.21 -1.03
N ASP A 464 -6.68 30.19 -0.89
CA ASP A 464 -6.01 30.91 0.19
C ASP A 464 -5.98 32.43 -0.08
N SER A 465 -5.41 33.19 0.87
CA SER A 465 -5.29 34.65 0.76
C SER A 465 -4.46 35.13 -0.43
N GLN A 466 -3.69 34.24 -1.07
CA GLN A 466 -2.89 34.53 -2.26
C GLN A 466 -3.60 34.08 -3.55
N GLY A 467 -4.84 33.59 -3.45
CA GLY A 467 -5.59 33.08 -4.60
C GLY A 467 -5.08 31.72 -5.10
N ILE A 468 -4.39 30.95 -4.25
CA ILE A 468 -3.90 29.62 -4.58
C ILE A 468 -4.84 28.57 -4.00
N TRP A 469 -5.16 27.57 -4.82
CA TRP A 469 -6.02 26.47 -4.38
C TRP A 469 -5.31 25.57 -3.35
N ARG A 470 -5.89 25.49 -2.15
CA ARG A 470 -5.49 24.61 -1.04
C ARG A 470 -6.59 23.61 -0.72
N VAL A 471 -6.21 22.52 -0.06
CA VAL A 471 -7.14 21.52 0.45
C VAL A 471 -7.76 22.05 1.73
N ARG A 472 -9.09 21.96 1.85
CA ARG A 472 -9.79 22.38 3.08
C ARG A 472 -9.44 21.45 4.24
N ASP A 473 -9.36 21.99 5.44
CA ASP A 473 -8.95 21.23 6.62
C ASP A 473 -9.88 20.06 6.97
N GLU A 474 -11.17 20.16 6.64
CA GLU A 474 -12.15 19.08 6.85
C GLU A 474 -11.83 17.80 6.05
N TYR A 475 -11.16 17.92 4.91
CA TYR A 475 -10.76 16.80 4.05
C TYR A 475 -9.33 16.30 4.31
N LYS A 476 -8.59 16.94 5.25
CA LYS A 476 -7.25 16.51 5.67
C LYS A 476 -7.27 15.33 6.66
N ARG A 477 -8.45 14.79 6.94
CA ARG A 477 -8.66 13.64 7.84
C ARG A 477 -9.52 12.60 7.16
N GLU A 478 -9.33 11.34 7.55
CA GLU A 478 -10.13 10.24 7.05
C GLU A 478 -11.52 10.27 7.70
N PRO A 479 -12.60 10.31 6.89
CA PRO A 479 -13.95 10.28 7.43
C PRO A 479 -14.31 8.86 7.87
N THR A 480 -14.79 8.71 9.11
CA THR A 480 -15.30 7.45 9.67
C THR A 480 -16.73 7.65 10.15
N ASP A 481 -17.56 6.61 10.06
CA ASP A 481 -18.92 6.61 10.61
C ASP A 481 -19.02 5.88 11.96
N GLN A 482 -20.17 6.01 12.60
CA GLN A 482 -20.47 5.40 13.90
C GLN A 482 -20.52 3.87 13.90
N TRP A 483 -20.64 3.23 12.73
CA TRP A 483 -20.77 1.78 12.61
C TRP A 483 -19.43 1.07 12.50
N ALA A 484 -18.33 1.82 12.31
CA ALA A 484 -16.96 1.34 12.36
C ALA A 484 -16.65 0.48 13.61
N VAL A 485 -17.34 0.73 14.72
CA VAL A 485 -17.19 -0.03 15.99
C VAL A 485 -17.61 -1.50 15.87
N LEU A 486 -18.53 -1.84 14.95
CA LEU A 486 -18.99 -3.22 14.78
C LEU A 486 -17.88 -4.15 14.27
N GLU A 487 -16.86 -3.59 13.61
CA GLU A 487 -15.73 -4.38 13.14
C GLU A 487 -14.88 -4.87 14.31
N GLU A 488 -14.79 -4.12 15.41
CA GLU A 488 -14.00 -4.50 16.59
C GLU A 488 -14.49 -5.78 17.26
N VAL A 489 -15.78 -6.12 17.10
CA VAL A 489 -16.43 -7.28 17.71
C VAL A 489 -15.75 -8.60 17.30
N GLN A 490 -15.20 -8.69 16.08
CA GLN A 490 -14.65 -9.94 15.55
C GLN A 490 -13.41 -10.43 16.32
N ALA A 491 -12.51 -9.52 16.70
CA ALA A 491 -11.29 -9.87 17.45
C ALA A 491 -11.63 -10.48 18.82
N TYR A 492 -12.73 -10.03 19.44
CA TYR A 492 -13.21 -10.58 20.71
C TYR A 492 -13.94 -11.90 20.51
N LEU A 493 -14.75 -12.06 19.46
CA LEU A 493 -15.48 -13.30 19.20
C LEU A 493 -14.58 -14.51 18.96
N GLY A 494 -13.48 -14.36 18.21
CA GLY A 494 -12.53 -15.46 17.96
C GLY A 494 -11.80 -15.91 19.24
N LEU A 495 -11.41 -14.97 20.09
CA LEU A 495 -10.79 -15.26 21.39
C LEU A 495 -11.78 -15.92 22.36
N ILE A 496 -13.00 -15.38 22.47
CA ILE A 496 -14.06 -15.94 23.33
C ILE A 496 -14.40 -17.36 22.87
N TRP A 497 -14.60 -17.56 21.55
CA TRP A 497 -14.92 -18.87 21.02
C TRP A 497 -13.81 -19.88 21.27
N SER A 498 -12.54 -19.54 21.00
CA SER A 498 -11.42 -20.48 21.20
C SER A 498 -11.20 -20.83 22.67
N GLY A 499 -11.42 -19.87 23.59
CA GLY A 499 -11.40 -20.13 25.03
C GLY A 499 -12.54 -21.05 25.49
N ILE A 500 -13.78 -20.79 25.04
CA ILE A 500 -14.94 -21.64 25.33
C ILE A 500 -14.72 -23.06 24.76
N ALA A 501 -14.24 -23.15 23.52
CA ALA A 501 -13.97 -24.42 22.84
C ALA A 501 -12.95 -25.27 23.60
N LEU A 502 -11.83 -24.67 24.04
CA LEU A 502 -10.83 -25.33 24.86
C LEU A 502 -11.36 -25.82 26.20
N TRP A 503 -12.14 -24.96 26.88
CA TRP A 503 -12.75 -25.30 28.16
C TRP A 503 -13.71 -26.50 28.00
N LEU A 504 -14.55 -26.47 26.97
CA LEU A 504 -15.50 -27.54 26.66
C LEU A 504 -14.78 -28.87 26.37
N ILE A 505 -13.73 -28.87 25.54
CA ILE A 505 -12.95 -30.10 25.27
C ILE A 505 -12.30 -30.65 26.55
N ARG A 506 -11.76 -29.79 27.43
CA ARG A 506 -11.06 -30.23 28.64
C ARG A 506 -11.99 -30.83 29.69
N TYR A 507 -13.17 -30.26 29.88
CA TYR A 507 -14.08 -30.61 30.99
C TYR A 507 -15.30 -31.44 30.58
N HIS A 508 -15.60 -31.50 29.28
CA HIS A 508 -16.63 -32.37 28.71
C HIS A 508 -16.02 -33.29 27.64
N PRO A 509 -15.11 -34.21 27.98
CA PRO A 509 -14.50 -35.15 27.04
C PRO A 509 -15.47 -36.24 26.56
N THR A 510 -16.79 -35.99 26.55
CA THR A 510 -17.87 -36.98 26.53
C THR A 510 -17.53 -38.25 25.74
N ARG A 511 -17.28 -39.31 26.53
CA ARG A 511 -17.22 -40.76 26.23
C ARG A 511 -17.06 -41.11 24.75
N MET A 512 -15.84 -41.53 24.39
CA MET A 512 -15.56 -42.31 23.18
C MET A 512 -16.47 -43.51 23.05
#